data_AF-A0A950RMI3-F1
#
_entry.id   AF-A0A950RMI3-F1
#
_cell.length_a   1.000
_cell.length_b   1.000
_cell.length_c   1.000
_cell.angle_alpha   90.00
_cell.angle_beta   90.00
_cell.angle_gamma   90.00
#
_symmetry.space_group_name_H-M   'P 1'
#
loop_
_entity.id
_entity.type
_entity.pdbx_description
1 polymer ?
#
loop_
_entity_poly.entity_id
_entity_poly.type
_entity_poly.pdbx_seq_one_letter_code
_entity_poly.pdbx_strand_id
1 'polypeptide(L)' 'MRNFGGNSDYLYAVAVSSDGALVAAGGEEGIIRVYNGTNGQLLRSLLAPGSPTKMSGGR' A
#
# COMPACT_ATOMS: atom_id res chain seq x y z
N MET A 1 -17.43 -7.99 6.18
CA MET A 1 -16.54 -7.65 5.04
C MET A 1 -15.56 -6.59 5.52
N ARG A 2 -14.31 -6.57 5.05
CA ARG A 2 -13.24 -5.63 5.48
C ARG A 2 -12.82 -4.77 4.29
N ASN A 3 -12.46 -3.50 4.52
CA ASN A 3 -12.07 -2.56 3.47
C ASN A 3 -10.61 -2.10 3.68
N PHE A 4 -9.82 -2.07 2.61
CA PHE A 4 -8.42 -1.67 2.59
C PHE A 4 -8.24 -0.49 1.62
N GLY A 5 -8.56 0.71 2.11
CA GLY A 5 -8.61 1.93 1.30
C GLY A 5 -7.26 2.61 1.09
N GLY A 6 -7.31 3.79 0.46
CA GLY A 6 -6.17 4.70 0.30
C GLY A 6 -5.34 4.51 -0.95
N ASN A 7 -5.66 3.53 -1.80
CA ASN A 7 -5.09 3.40 -3.15
C ASN A 7 -5.85 4.32 -4.12
N SER A 8 -5.13 5.05 -4.94
CA SER A 8 -5.71 5.96 -5.94
C SER A 8 -5.78 5.35 -7.34
N ASP A 9 -5.25 4.14 -7.51
CA ASP A 9 -5.04 3.49 -8.80
C ASP A 9 -5.19 1.95 -8.72
N TYR A 10 -5.09 1.27 -9.85
CA TYR A 10 -5.20 -0.18 -9.97
C TYR A 10 -4.19 -0.91 -9.08
N LEU A 11 -4.69 -1.95 -8.41
CA LEU A 11 -3.87 -2.89 -7.65
C LEU A 11 -3.53 -4.11 -8.51
N TYR A 12 -2.26 -4.48 -8.53
CA TYR A 12 -1.76 -5.61 -9.30
C TYR A 12 -1.41 -6.82 -8.44
N ALA A 13 -1.09 -6.59 -7.17
CA ALA A 13 -0.68 -7.65 -6.26
C ALA A 13 -1.24 -7.42 -4.86
N VAL A 14 -1.62 -8.52 -4.21
CA VAL A 14 -2.00 -8.57 -2.79
C VAL A 14 -1.33 -9.78 -2.13
N ALA A 15 -0.90 -9.60 -0.89
CA ALA A 15 -0.36 -10.67 -0.06
C ALA A 15 -0.88 -10.54 1.37
N VAL A 16 -1.10 -11.67 2.03
CA VAL A 16 -1.55 -11.73 3.43
C VAL A 16 -0.54 -12.54 4.21
N SER A 17 -0.17 -12.09 5.41
CA SER A 17 0.67 -12.90 6.31
C SER A 17 -0.07 -14.18 6.73
N SER A 18 0.67 -15.24 7.05
CA SER A 18 0.09 -16.54 7.43
C SER A 18 -0.85 -16.48 8.63
N ASP A 19 -0.64 -15.53 9.54
CA ASP A 19 -1.46 -15.27 10.72
C ASP A 19 -2.61 -14.28 10.46
N GLY A 20 -2.69 -13.70 9.26
CA GLY A 20 -3.67 -12.68 8.89
C GLY A 20 -3.47 -11.33 9.56
N ALA A 21 -2.38 -11.11 10.30
CA ALA A 21 -2.12 -9.85 11.01
C ALA A 21 -1.78 -8.70 10.06
N LEU A 22 -1.22 -9.01 8.88
CA LEU A 22 -0.79 -8.03 7.88
C LEU A 22 -1.38 -8.33 6.51
N VAL A 23 -1.76 -7.27 5.81
CA VAL A 23 -2.10 -7.30 4.39
C VAL A 23 -1.21 -6.32 3.67
N ALA A 24 -0.59 -6.74 2.57
CA ALA A 24 0.17 -5.88 1.67
C ALA A 24 -0.56 -5.77 0.33
N ALA A 25 -0.62 -4.56 -0.22
CA ALA A 25 -1.16 -4.30 -1.55
C ALA A 25 -0.23 -3.37 -2.34
N GLY A 26 -0.03 -3.66 -3.62
CA GLY A 26 0.79 -2.86 -4.53
C GLY A 26 0.09 -2.65 -5.86
N GLY A 27 0.27 -1.47 -6.44
CA GLY A 27 -0.45 -1.02 -7.63
C GLY A 27 0.35 -0.10 -8.53
N GLU A 28 -0.34 0.43 -9.53
CA GLU A 28 0.22 1.29 -10.58
C GLU A 28 0.88 2.57 -10.04
N GLU A 29 0.39 3.06 -8.90
CA GLU A 29 0.93 4.24 -8.22
C GLU A 29 2.38 4.07 -7.70
N GLY A 30 2.95 2.86 -7.78
CA GLY A 30 4.31 2.56 -7.30
C GLY A 30 4.45 2.59 -5.77
N ILE A 31 3.33 2.58 -5.05
CA ILE A 31 3.25 2.54 -3.59
C ILE A 31 2.79 1.15 -3.14
N ILE A 32 3.57 0.54 -2.25
CA ILE A 32 3.19 -0.63 -1.49
C ILE A 32 2.57 -0.17 -0.17
N ARG A 33 1.31 -0.53 0.06
CA ARG A 33 0.58 -0.24 1.29
C ARG A 33 0.52 -1.48 2.17
N VAL A 34 0.79 -1.30 3.46
CA VAL A 34 0.70 -2.34 4.49
C VAL A 34 -0.43 -1.97 5.44
N TYR A 35 -1.31 -2.92 5.70
CA TYR A 35 -2.49 -2.76 6.54
C TYR A 35 -2.46 -3.73 7.70
N ASN A 36 -3.17 -3.37 8.77
CA ASN A 36 -3.56 -4.28 9.82
C ASN A 36 -4.67 -5.18 9.28
N GLY A 37 -4.42 -6.48 9.21
CA GLY A 37 -5.38 -7.44 8.65
C GLY A 37 -6.61 -7.68 9.53
N THR A 38 -6.53 -7.37 10.83
CA THR A 38 -7.65 -7.51 11.77
C THR A 38 -8.70 -6.42 11.57
N ASN A 39 -8.28 -5.16 11.42
CA ASN A 39 -9.17 -4.00 11.42
C ASN A 39 -9.15 -3.17 10.12
N GLY A 40 -8.30 -3.51 9.15
CA GLY A 40 -8.21 -2.82 7.85
C GLY A 40 -7.48 -1.48 7.86
N GLN A 41 -6.93 -1.06 9.01
CA GLN A 41 -6.23 0.22 9.11
C GLN A 41 -4.92 0.21 8.32
N LEU A 42 -4.65 1.29 7.59
CA LEU A 42 -3.37 1.50 6.94
C LEU A 42 -2.28 1.72 8.01
N LEU A 43 -1.25 0.86 7.99
CA LEU A 43 -0.11 0.93 8.90
C LEU A 43 1.08 1.65 8.27
N ARG A 44 1.31 1.44 6.96
CA ARG A 44 2.46 2.03 6.26
C ARG A 44 2.23 2.16 4.76
N SER A 45 2.84 3.18 4.16
CA SER A 45 3.03 3.32 2.72
C SER A 45 4.53 3.32 2.42
N LEU A 46 4.94 2.52 1.44
CA LEU A 46 6.32 2.32 1.03
C LEU A 46 6.42 2.61 -0.47
N LEU A 47 7.37 3.43 -0.89
CA LEU A 47 7.68 3.60 -2.31
C LEU A 47 8.47 2.39 -2.81
N ALA A 48 8.21 1.95 -4.05
CA ALA A 48 9.05 0.96 -4.69
C ALA A 48 10.51 1.48 -4.77
N PRO A 49 11.53 0.63 -4.58
CA PRO A 49 12.92 1.03 -4.73
C PRO A 49 13.18 1.65 -6.11
N GLY A 50 13.78 2.84 -6.15
CA GLY A 50 14.05 3.54 -7.41
C GLY A 50 12.87 4.32 -7.99
N SER A 51 11.71 4.34 -7.33
CA SER A 51 10.67 5.33 -7.63
C SER A 51 11.30 6.71 -7.48
N PRO A 52 11.18 7.61 -8.47
CA PRO A 52 11.53 9.00 -8.21
C PRO A 52 10.64 9.43 -7.04
N THR A 53 11.25 9.71 -5.90
CA THR A 53 10.57 10.50 -4.88
C THR A 53 10.05 11.70 -5.66
N LYS A 54 8.74 11.85 -5.80
CA LYS A 54 8.16 13.09 -6.28
C LYS A 54 8.52 14.13 -5.22
N MET A 55 9.76 14.61 -5.25
CA MET A 55 10.14 15.89 -4.70
C MET A 55 9.24 16.83 -5.49
N SER A 56 8.21 17.33 -4.82
CA SER A 56 7.49 18.51 -5.25
C SER A 56 8.51 19.65 -5.30
N GLY A 57 9.30 19.68 -6.38
CA GLY A 57 10.10 20.82 -6.78
C GLY A 57 9.12 21.94 -7.08
N GLY A 58 9.30 23.05 -6.38
CA GLY A 58 8.41 24.18 -6.43
C GLY A 58 8.19 24.75 -7.83
N ARG A 59 7.00 25.29 -7.99
CA ARG A 59 6.75 26.58 -8.62
C ARG A 59 5.74 27.32 -7.76
#